data_AF-A0A7V5A1W8-F1
#
_entry.id   AF-A0A7V5A1W8-F1
#
_cell.length_a   1.000
_cell.length_b   1.000
_cell.length_c   1.000
_cell.angle_alpha   90.00
_cell.angle_beta   90.00
_cell.angle_gamma   90.00
#
_symmetry.space_group_name_H-M   'P 1'
#
loop_
_entity.id
_entity.type
_entity.pdbx_description
1 polymer ?
#
loop_
_entity_poly.entity_id
_entity_poly.type
_entity_poly.pdbx_seq_one_letter_code
_entity_poly.pdbx_strand_id
1 'polypeptide(L)'
;MDLWSFTRSQIIGRNAFFPTPFGNRLLTYADYTASGRGVRFIERYMEHLLELYGNTHTEDDVTGNLTTERLHEAERIIKRHLNAGPQYHIIEAGTGSTGAIHRLQQMLGLYIPPAAKELFRSILFNNVDSRIVAQIESTLKAKSPVVFVGPYEHHSNEITWRECYAEVIEIEMNASGLIDLEDLERKTRDPAFAGRLKIGSFSAGSNVTGIKTPVYEIARILRKNDCLVFFDFAAVAPYVKIDMNRSPETSFDAVFFSPHKFLGGPGTTGVLVFHERLYPKHLPPTLSGGGTVDFVNMHEQEYTRDIETREKPGTPGILQTIKAALALQLKERLGIEAIERKEKEYIRRAIEFFRTIPEIEIVGNPDPELRVAILSFNIKAGDSYLHPRYVVKLLNDLFGIQARAGCSCAGPYGHRLLHIDTKKSLEFKEKILQGEMGIKPGWARLNFHFLFTEEEFRFILDAVAFVARYGVYFLPLYRFDLATGNWTARDWEYPLPPFGIDPILSSLDEQEIATPPLSQERNLTEEERASYYRQYLEEAQKRGEELKASFSLASLSTTERDLIPFLYCPLKR
;
A
#
# COMPACT_ATOMS: atom_id res chain seq x y z
N MET A 1 21.48 -21.85 11.82
CA MET A 1 20.18 -21.40 11.30
C MET A 1 20.45 -20.60 10.04
N ASP A 2 19.82 -20.90 8.91
CA ASP A 2 19.99 -20.11 7.68
C ASP A 2 19.38 -18.71 7.82
N LEU A 3 19.72 -17.78 6.92
CA LEU A 3 19.27 -16.39 7.01
C LEU A 3 17.74 -16.27 6.98
N TRP A 4 17.04 -17.08 6.18
CA TRP A 4 15.57 -17.01 6.10
C TRP A 4 14.92 -17.43 7.41
N SER A 5 15.36 -18.55 7.98
CA SER A 5 14.88 -19.03 9.27
C SER A 5 15.23 -18.07 10.41
N PHE A 6 16.45 -17.49 10.39
CA PHE A 6 16.85 -16.47 11.33
C PHE A 6 15.94 -15.25 11.22
N THR A 7 15.83 -14.62 10.05
CA THR A 7 15.00 -13.44 9.85
C THR A 7 13.55 -13.70 10.25
N ARG A 8 12.99 -14.86 9.91
CA ARG A 8 11.64 -15.28 10.31
C ARG A 8 11.48 -15.29 11.84
N SER A 9 12.44 -15.86 12.58
CA SER A 9 12.40 -15.87 14.06
C SER A 9 12.48 -14.46 14.67
N GLN A 10 13.05 -13.50 13.93
CA GLN A 10 13.22 -12.12 14.37
C GLN A 10 12.01 -11.22 14.07
N ILE A 11 10.97 -11.72 13.41
CA ILE A 11 9.75 -10.95 13.13
C ILE A 11 9.05 -10.62 14.46
N ILE A 12 8.90 -9.33 14.74
CA ILE A 12 8.20 -8.84 15.93
C ILE A 12 6.71 -9.18 15.79
N GLY A 13 6.13 -9.73 16.86
CA GLY A 13 4.77 -10.23 16.97
C GLY A 13 4.50 -11.56 16.30
N ARG A 14 5.52 -12.27 15.78
CA ARG A 14 5.30 -13.60 15.17
C ARG A 14 4.66 -14.58 16.16
N ASN A 15 5.10 -14.57 17.42
CA ASN A 15 4.59 -15.44 18.47
C ASN A 15 3.66 -14.72 19.47
N ALA A 16 3.09 -13.59 19.05
CA ALA A 16 2.13 -12.83 19.84
C ALA A 16 0.78 -13.55 19.86
N PHE A 17 0.17 -13.68 21.04
CA PHE A 17 -1.24 -14.06 21.17
C PHE A 17 -2.08 -12.83 21.42
N PHE A 18 -3.32 -12.79 20.96
CA PHE A 18 -4.26 -11.73 21.32
C PHE A 18 -5.65 -12.31 21.60
N PRO A 19 -6.45 -11.66 22.45
CA PRO A 19 -7.75 -12.18 22.83
C PRO A 19 -8.78 -11.97 21.71
N THR A 20 -9.62 -12.98 21.50
CA THR A 20 -10.74 -12.95 20.56
C THR A 20 -12.01 -13.48 21.24
N PRO A 21 -13.20 -13.31 20.62
CA PRO A 21 -14.44 -13.92 21.14
C PRO A 21 -14.38 -15.45 21.30
N PHE A 22 -13.43 -16.12 20.63
CA PHE A 22 -13.26 -17.58 20.66
C PHE A 22 -12.02 -18.01 21.47
N GLY A 23 -11.49 -17.10 22.30
CA GLY A 23 -10.29 -17.32 23.11
C GLY A 23 -9.04 -16.71 22.47
N ASN A 24 -7.87 -16.94 23.06
CA ASN A 24 -6.63 -16.38 22.54
C ASN A 24 -6.26 -17.01 21.20
N ARG A 25 -5.78 -16.19 20.26
CA ARG A 25 -5.30 -16.63 18.96
C ARG A 25 -3.89 -16.15 18.70
N LEU A 26 -3.09 -17.05 18.12
CA LEU A 26 -1.74 -16.74 17.65
C LEU A 26 -1.83 -15.81 16.43
N LEU A 27 -1.16 -14.66 16.51
CA LEU A 27 -1.12 -13.67 15.44
C LEU A 27 -0.46 -14.26 14.20
N THR A 28 -1.25 -14.41 13.14
CA THR A 28 -0.80 -14.89 11.83
C THR A 28 -0.99 -13.76 10.82
N TYR A 29 0.08 -13.01 10.53
CA TYR A 29 -0.03 -11.77 9.75
C TYR A 29 0.03 -12.02 8.25
N ALA A 30 -1.04 -11.71 7.51
CA ALA A 30 -1.15 -11.92 6.06
C ALA A 30 -1.58 -10.64 5.30
N ASP A 31 -1.27 -9.44 5.84
CA ASP A 31 -1.53 -8.13 5.21
C ASP A 31 -0.23 -7.34 4.95
N TYR A 32 0.87 -8.03 4.59
CA TYR A 32 2.14 -7.39 4.22
C TYR A 32 2.03 -6.46 3.01
N THR A 33 1.02 -6.65 2.16
CA THR A 33 0.71 -5.69 1.06
C THR A 33 0.42 -4.28 1.58
N ALA A 34 -0.15 -4.16 2.79
CA ALA A 34 -0.42 -2.87 3.38
C ALA A 34 0.79 -2.30 4.12
N SER A 35 1.47 -3.11 4.92
CA SER A 35 2.68 -2.72 5.63
C SER A 35 3.46 -3.97 6.01
N GLY A 36 4.79 -3.90 5.96
CA GLY A 36 5.64 -4.96 6.49
C GLY A 36 5.56 -5.04 8.01
N ARG A 37 6.26 -6.04 8.57
CA ARG A 37 6.46 -6.19 10.02
C ARG A 37 7.85 -5.71 10.40
N GLY A 38 8.01 -5.16 11.60
CA GLY A 38 9.34 -4.87 12.16
C GLY A 38 10.12 -6.15 12.44
N VAL A 39 11.45 -6.08 12.41
CA VAL A 39 12.35 -7.19 12.75
C VAL A 39 13.32 -6.76 13.83
N ARG A 40 13.46 -7.57 14.89
CA ARG A 40 14.14 -7.19 16.14
C ARG A 40 15.58 -6.72 15.93
N PHE A 41 16.33 -7.39 15.06
CA PHE A 41 17.74 -7.03 14.85
C PHE A 41 17.91 -5.68 14.13
N ILE A 42 16.94 -5.27 13.29
CA ILE A 42 16.94 -3.90 12.72
C ILE A 42 16.55 -2.91 13.81
N GLU A 43 15.51 -3.18 14.59
CA GLU A 43 15.10 -2.25 15.67
C GLU A 43 16.21 -2.05 16.72
N ARG A 44 16.90 -3.11 17.13
CA ARG A 44 18.06 -3.04 18.03
C ARG A 44 19.23 -2.27 17.42
N TYR A 45 19.45 -2.41 16.11
CA TYR A 45 20.47 -1.63 15.43
C TYR A 45 20.08 -0.14 15.37
N MET A 46 18.80 0.17 15.13
CA MET A 46 18.29 1.55 15.19
C MET A 46 18.43 2.15 16.59
N GLU A 47 18.18 1.37 17.64
CA GLU A 47 18.40 1.77 19.03
C GLU A 47 19.88 2.08 19.28
N HIS A 48 20.80 1.22 18.83
CA HIS A 48 22.23 1.45 18.97
C HIS A 48 22.69 2.71 18.21
N LEU A 49 22.11 3.01 17.05
CA LEU A 49 22.40 4.26 16.33
C LEU A 49 22.03 5.51 17.12
N LEU A 50 21.07 5.44 18.05
CA LEU A 50 20.68 6.57 18.89
C LEU A 50 21.77 6.95 19.91
N GLU A 51 22.68 6.04 20.27
CA GLU A 51 23.76 6.31 21.22
C GLU A 51 24.70 7.43 20.75
N LEU A 52 24.92 7.54 19.43
CA LEU A 52 25.77 8.54 18.80
C LEU A 52 24.99 9.43 17.82
N TYR A 53 23.68 9.58 18.04
CA TYR A 53 22.84 10.41 17.19
C TYR A 53 23.08 11.90 17.44
N GLY A 54 23.29 12.64 16.35
CA GLY A 54 23.32 14.09 16.31
C GLY A 54 22.45 14.58 15.15
N ASN A 55 22.01 15.83 15.19
CA ASN A 55 21.30 16.39 14.04
C ASN A 55 22.27 16.48 12.84
N THR A 56 21.75 16.30 11.63
CA THR A 56 22.53 16.55 10.41
C THR A 56 22.72 18.07 10.22
N HIS A 57 23.63 18.47 9.32
CA HIS A 57 23.99 19.87 8.99
C HIS A 57 25.10 20.51 9.84
N THR A 58 25.67 19.79 10.81
CA THR A 58 26.93 20.16 11.47
C THR A 58 27.86 18.94 11.49
N GLU A 59 29.02 19.05 10.85
CA GLU A 59 30.00 17.95 10.75
C GLU A 59 31.20 18.14 11.69
N ASP A 60 31.15 19.16 12.55
CA ASP A 60 32.24 19.56 13.44
C ASP A 60 32.40 18.63 14.67
N ASP A 61 31.32 17.95 15.07
CA ASP A 61 31.29 17.01 16.18
C ASP A 61 31.05 15.56 15.73
N VAL A 62 31.38 14.60 16.60
CA VAL A 62 31.33 13.17 16.27
C VAL A 62 29.93 12.66 15.98
N THR A 63 28.89 13.17 16.64
CA THR A 63 27.53 12.65 16.50
C THR A 63 26.85 13.21 15.25
N GLY A 64 27.04 14.50 14.96
CA GLY A 64 26.60 15.14 13.72
C GLY A 64 27.30 14.59 12.48
N ASN A 65 28.62 14.43 12.51
CA ASN A 65 29.39 13.85 11.41
C ASN A 65 28.96 12.40 11.11
N LEU A 66 28.93 11.54 12.13
CA LEU A 66 28.57 10.13 11.95
C LEU A 66 27.14 9.97 11.42
N THR A 67 26.19 10.75 11.94
CA THR A 67 24.80 10.70 11.51
C THR A 67 24.63 11.15 10.07
N THR A 68 25.34 12.21 9.66
CA THR A 68 25.35 12.70 8.28
C THR A 68 25.93 11.67 7.31
N GLU A 69 27.06 11.05 7.65
CA GLU A 69 27.65 9.97 6.85
C GLU A 69 26.73 8.75 6.72
N ARG A 70 26.02 8.38 7.79
CA ARG A 70 25.04 7.27 7.76
C ARG A 70 23.84 7.59 6.89
N LEU A 71 23.37 8.84 6.89
CA LEU A 71 22.31 9.28 5.98
C LEU A 71 22.77 9.17 4.52
N HIS A 72 23.95 9.71 4.17
CA HIS A 72 24.49 9.61 2.81
C HIS A 72 24.72 8.16 2.37
N GLU A 73 25.19 7.28 3.27
CA GLU A 73 25.30 5.84 2.96
C GLU A 73 23.94 5.22 2.69
N ALA A 74 22.92 5.53 3.51
CA ALA A 74 21.56 5.03 3.33
C ALA A 74 20.99 5.44 1.96
N GLU A 75 21.17 6.70 1.56
CA GLU A 75 20.76 7.22 0.26
C GLU A 75 21.47 6.51 -0.90
N ARG A 76 22.78 6.28 -0.77
CA ARG A 76 23.57 5.53 -1.76
C ARG A 76 23.12 4.07 -1.87
N ILE A 77 22.74 3.43 -0.75
CA ILE A 77 22.16 2.09 -0.74
C ILE A 77 20.82 2.08 -1.49
N ILE A 78 19.93 3.04 -1.19
CA ILE A 78 18.62 3.13 -1.84
C ILE A 78 18.76 3.35 -3.34
N LYS A 79 19.61 4.31 -3.76
CA LYS A 79 19.89 4.55 -5.19
C LYS A 79 20.44 3.31 -5.89
N ARG A 80 21.35 2.57 -5.25
CA ARG A 80 21.90 1.31 -5.78
C ARG A 80 20.83 0.23 -5.94
N HIS A 81 19.93 0.09 -4.97
CA HIS A 81 18.82 -0.88 -5.02
C HIS A 81 17.93 -0.72 -6.26
N LEU A 82 17.77 0.52 -6.72
CA LEU A 82 16.95 0.87 -7.88
C LEU A 82 17.71 0.80 -9.22
N ASN A 83 19.02 0.54 -9.18
CA ASN A 83 19.93 0.78 -10.30
C ASN A 83 19.89 2.24 -10.79
N ALA A 84 19.88 3.20 -9.87
CA ALA A 84 19.89 4.63 -10.20
C ALA A 84 21.31 5.06 -10.61
N GLY A 85 21.45 5.60 -11.83
CA GLY A 85 22.72 6.15 -12.33
C GLY A 85 23.12 7.47 -11.65
N PRO A 86 24.27 8.06 -12.02
CA PRO A 86 24.80 9.27 -11.39
C PRO A 86 23.94 10.53 -11.59
N GLN A 87 23.05 10.52 -12.60
CA GLN A 87 22.12 11.61 -12.91
C GLN A 87 20.80 11.53 -12.12
N TYR A 88 20.67 10.53 -11.25
CA TYR A 88 19.48 10.33 -10.44
C TYR A 88 19.69 10.83 -9.02
N HIS A 89 18.66 11.47 -8.50
CA HIS A 89 18.63 12.07 -7.18
C HIS A 89 17.54 11.45 -6.32
N ILE A 90 17.75 11.38 -5.01
CA ILE A 90 16.79 10.89 -4.02
C ILE A 90 16.22 12.04 -3.19
N ILE A 91 14.89 11.99 -2.99
CA ILE A 91 14.17 12.83 -2.03
C ILE A 91 13.29 11.93 -1.18
N GLU A 92 13.39 12.10 0.13
CA GLU A 92 12.47 11.53 1.10
C GLU A 92 11.31 12.48 1.36
N ALA A 93 10.09 11.98 1.20
CA ALA A 93 8.91 12.82 1.25
C ALA A 93 7.72 12.12 1.91
N GLY A 94 7.22 12.72 2.99
CA GLY A 94 6.03 12.27 3.71
C GLY A 94 6.12 10.82 4.19
N THR A 95 4.95 10.21 4.40
CA THR A 95 4.85 8.80 4.84
C THR A 95 4.37 7.93 3.68
N GLY A 96 5.30 7.27 2.99
CA GLY A 96 5.03 6.39 1.84
C GLY A 96 4.94 7.11 0.49
N SER A 97 4.56 6.37 -0.56
CA SER A 97 4.65 6.84 -1.95
C SER A 97 3.77 8.04 -2.26
N THR A 98 2.66 8.25 -1.55
CA THR A 98 1.81 9.43 -1.72
C THR A 98 2.60 10.75 -1.55
N GLY A 99 3.46 10.82 -0.52
CA GLY A 99 4.29 12.00 -0.27
C GLY A 99 5.32 12.21 -1.38
N ALA A 100 5.93 11.12 -1.86
CA ALA A 100 6.86 11.14 -2.99
C ALA A 100 6.22 11.61 -4.30
N ILE A 101 5.01 11.11 -4.63
CA ILE A 101 4.25 11.54 -5.82
C ILE A 101 3.91 13.03 -5.72
N HIS A 102 3.41 13.46 -4.56
CA HIS A 102 3.04 14.86 -4.36
C HIS A 102 4.25 15.78 -4.46
N ARG A 103 5.40 15.38 -3.92
CA ARG A 103 6.65 16.14 -4.06
C ARG A 103 7.06 16.27 -5.53
N LEU A 104 6.99 15.18 -6.30
CA LEU A 104 7.27 15.21 -7.74
C LEU A 104 6.32 16.16 -8.48
N GLN A 105 5.03 16.13 -8.16
CA GLN A 105 4.01 17.02 -8.75
C GLN A 105 4.29 18.49 -8.45
N GLN A 106 4.79 18.81 -7.24
CA GLN A 106 5.23 20.16 -6.88
C GLN A 106 6.48 20.56 -7.66
N MET A 107 7.49 19.69 -7.78
CA MET A 107 8.73 19.94 -8.53
C MET A 107 8.46 20.25 -10.00
N LEU A 108 7.47 19.57 -10.59
CA LEU A 108 7.05 19.78 -11.98
C LEU A 108 6.11 20.98 -12.16
N GLY A 109 5.71 21.67 -11.08
CA GLY A 109 4.78 22.80 -11.11
C GLY A 109 3.33 22.41 -11.45
N LEU A 110 2.96 21.13 -11.27
CA LEU A 110 1.64 20.60 -11.64
C LEU A 110 0.64 20.70 -10.49
N TYR A 111 1.11 20.55 -9.25
CA TYR A 111 0.25 20.70 -8.09
C TYR A 111 0.17 22.15 -7.63
N ILE A 112 -1.04 22.67 -7.52
CA ILE A 112 -1.33 23.96 -6.91
C ILE A 112 -2.23 23.69 -5.70
N PRO A 113 -1.85 24.12 -4.48
CA PRO A 113 -2.70 23.96 -3.31
C PRO A 113 -4.10 24.54 -3.56
N PRO A 114 -5.19 23.86 -3.15
CA PRO A 114 -6.56 24.34 -3.40
C PRO A 114 -6.82 25.77 -2.94
N ALA A 115 -6.32 26.14 -1.75
CA ALA A 115 -6.44 27.51 -1.24
C ALA A 115 -5.69 28.54 -2.10
N ALA A 116 -4.54 28.16 -2.69
CA ALA A 116 -3.83 29.03 -3.62
C ALA A 116 -4.61 29.19 -4.93
N LYS A 117 -5.20 28.11 -5.48
CA LYS A 117 -6.08 28.19 -6.66
C LYS A 117 -7.22 29.19 -6.42
N GLU A 118 -7.87 29.11 -5.26
CA GLU A 118 -8.96 30.02 -4.89
C GLU A 118 -8.48 31.46 -4.70
N LEU A 119 -7.33 31.67 -4.06
CA LEU A 119 -6.73 32.99 -3.89
C LEU A 119 -6.38 33.63 -5.24
N PHE A 120 -5.74 32.90 -6.15
CA PHE A 120 -5.45 33.40 -7.49
C PHE A 120 -6.72 33.75 -8.25
N ARG A 121 -7.75 32.91 -8.14
CA ARG A 121 -9.06 33.17 -8.75
C ARG A 121 -9.69 34.44 -8.18
N SER A 122 -9.64 34.63 -6.87
CA SER A 122 -10.25 35.79 -6.23
C SER A 122 -9.54 37.12 -6.55
N ILE A 123 -8.21 37.10 -6.73
CA ILE A 123 -7.43 38.28 -7.09
C ILE A 123 -7.61 38.62 -8.58
N LEU A 124 -7.42 37.64 -9.46
CA LEU A 124 -7.33 37.87 -10.90
C LEU A 124 -8.68 37.87 -11.60
N PHE A 125 -9.61 37.00 -11.22
CA PHE A 125 -10.81 36.77 -12.01
C PHE A 125 -12.05 37.48 -11.47
N ASN A 126 -12.08 37.90 -10.20
CA ASN A 126 -13.22 38.62 -9.65
C ASN A 126 -13.38 40.06 -10.20
N ASN A 127 -12.33 40.61 -10.82
CA ASN A 127 -12.31 41.99 -11.35
C ASN A 127 -12.03 42.05 -12.87
N VAL A 128 -12.06 40.91 -13.56
CA VAL A 128 -11.77 40.81 -15.00
C VAL A 128 -13.01 40.32 -15.75
N ASP A 129 -13.20 40.82 -16.98
CA ASP A 129 -14.32 40.42 -17.84
C ASP A 129 -14.37 38.89 -18.02
N SER A 130 -15.53 38.30 -17.77
CA SER A 130 -15.77 36.86 -17.85
C SER A 130 -15.31 36.20 -19.17
N ARG A 131 -15.33 36.92 -20.29
CA ARG A 131 -14.86 36.40 -21.59
C ARG A 131 -13.34 36.23 -21.62
N ILE A 132 -12.62 37.16 -20.99
CA ILE A 132 -11.15 37.07 -20.85
C ILE A 132 -10.82 35.89 -19.94
N VAL A 133 -11.54 35.72 -18.84
CA VAL A 133 -11.39 34.56 -17.94
C VAL A 133 -11.61 33.26 -18.71
N ALA A 134 -12.70 33.15 -19.47
CA ALA A 134 -12.99 31.97 -20.27
C ALA A 134 -11.92 31.69 -21.33
N GLN A 135 -11.35 32.75 -21.96
CA GLN A 135 -10.27 32.60 -22.93
C GLN A 135 -8.97 32.11 -22.27
N ILE A 136 -8.65 32.62 -21.08
CA ILE A 136 -7.51 32.14 -20.29
C ILE A 136 -7.70 30.68 -19.91
N GLU A 137 -8.85 30.32 -19.31
CA GLU A 137 -9.17 28.94 -18.92
C GLU A 137 -9.12 27.98 -20.12
N SER A 138 -9.64 28.39 -21.29
CA SER A 138 -9.56 27.60 -22.51
C SER A 138 -8.13 27.41 -23.01
N THR A 139 -7.31 28.46 -22.98
CA THR A 139 -5.90 28.39 -23.41
C THR A 139 -5.09 27.51 -22.47
N LEU A 140 -5.32 27.68 -21.18
CA LEU A 140 -4.73 26.88 -20.11
C LEU A 140 -5.06 25.40 -20.35
N LYS A 141 -6.34 25.04 -20.45
CA LYS A 141 -6.79 23.66 -20.71
C LYS A 141 -6.17 23.07 -21.98
N ALA A 142 -6.11 23.83 -23.08
CA ALA A 142 -5.53 23.37 -24.35
C ALA A 142 -4.02 23.11 -24.28
N LYS A 143 -3.32 23.70 -23.30
CA LYS A 143 -1.87 23.57 -23.09
C LYS A 143 -1.50 22.77 -21.84
N SER A 144 -2.47 22.39 -21.00
CA SER A 144 -2.24 21.61 -19.78
C SER A 144 -1.48 20.31 -20.10
N PRO A 145 -0.57 19.85 -19.23
CA PRO A 145 0.04 18.53 -19.37
C PRO A 145 -1.01 17.41 -19.44
N VAL A 146 -0.63 16.28 -20.07
CA VAL A 146 -1.45 15.07 -20.17
C VAL A 146 -0.77 13.97 -19.36
N VAL A 147 -1.52 13.35 -18.46
CA VAL A 147 -1.04 12.26 -17.60
C VAL A 147 -1.79 10.98 -17.93
N PHE A 148 -1.08 10.01 -18.49
CA PHE A 148 -1.57 8.66 -18.73
C PHE A 148 -1.41 7.81 -17.48
N VAL A 149 -2.50 7.17 -17.03
CA VAL A 149 -2.53 6.31 -15.84
C VAL A 149 -3.08 4.93 -16.19
N GLY A 150 -2.71 3.89 -15.43
CA GLY A 150 -3.16 2.52 -15.69
C GLY A 150 -4.59 2.22 -15.21
N PRO A 151 -5.14 1.05 -15.56
CA PRO A 151 -6.51 0.67 -15.20
C PRO A 151 -6.68 0.18 -13.75
N TYR A 152 -5.58 0.03 -13.00
CA TYR A 152 -5.56 -0.50 -11.64
C TYR A 152 -4.69 0.32 -10.68
N GLU A 153 -4.62 1.63 -10.91
CA GLU A 153 -3.89 2.54 -10.03
C GLU A 153 -4.46 2.58 -8.62
N HIS A 154 -3.55 2.74 -7.66
CA HIS A 154 -3.90 3.20 -6.33
C HIS A 154 -4.32 4.67 -6.40
N HIS A 155 -5.24 5.11 -5.53
CA HIS A 155 -5.73 6.48 -5.47
C HIS A 155 -4.61 7.53 -5.39
N SER A 156 -3.49 7.21 -4.72
CA SER A 156 -2.30 8.07 -4.66
C SER A 156 -1.66 8.37 -6.01
N ASN A 157 -1.81 7.47 -7.00
CA ASN A 157 -1.30 7.61 -8.36
C ASN A 157 -2.44 7.83 -9.39
N GLU A 158 -3.58 8.35 -8.94
CA GLU A 158 -4.74 8.66 -9.79
C GLU A 158 -5.38 9.99 -9.37
N ILE A 159 -5.91 10.06 -8.15
CA ILE A 159 -6.64 11.22 -7.63
C ILE A 159 -5.71 12.43 -7.51
N THR A 160 -4.46 12.22 -7.07
CA THR A 160 -3.47 13.31 -6.95
C THR A 160 -3.21 13.98 -8.30
N TRP A 161 -3.19 13.22 -9.40
CA TRP A 161 -3.07 13.76 -10.76
C TRP A 161 -4.33 14.49 -11.22
N ARG A 162 -5.53 14.02 -10.83
CA ARG A 162 -6.79 14.72 -11.12
C ARG A 162 -6.87 16.08 -10.42
N GLU A 163 -6.25 16.21 -9.26
CA GLU A 163 -6.16 17.46 -8.53
C GLU A 163 -5.01 18.37 -9.03
N CYS A 164 -4.11 17.85 -9.86
CA CYS A 164 -3.08 18.65 -10.53
C CYS A 164 -3.68 19.45 -11.70
N TYR A 165 -2.91 20.43 -12.14
CA TYR A 165 -3.14 21.13 -13.40
C TYR A 165 -2.75 20.23 -14.59
N ALA A 166 -3.53 19.18 -14.82
CA ALA A 166 -3.29 18.19 -15.86
C ALA A 166 -4.60 17.56 -16.34
N GLU A 167 -4.59 17.07 -17.57
CA GLU A 167 -5.63 16.19 -18.10
C GLU A 167 -5.23 14.73 -17.86
N VAL A 168 -6.03 13.99 -17.08
CA VAL A 168 -5.75 12.59 -16.76
C VAL A 168 -6.47 11.68 -17.75
N ILE A 169 -5.70 10.86 -18.45
CA ILE A 169 -6.19 9.90 -19.42
C ILE A 169 -5.89 8.49 -18.91
N GLU A 170 -6.94 7.73 -18.62
CA GLU A 170 -6.78 6.34 -18.22
C GLU A 170 -6.50 5.45 -19.42
N ILE A 171 -5.60 4.47 -19.29
CA ILE A 171 -5.38 3.40 -20.25
C ILE A 171 -6.28 2.22 -19.89
N GLU A 172 -6.95 1.67 -20.89
CA GLU A 172 -7.92 0.60 -20.68
C GLU A 172 -7.27 -0.72 -20.27
N MET A 173 -8.12 -1.61 -19.77
CA MET A 173 -7.78 -2.99 -19.48
C MET A 173 -8.23 -3.88 -20.65
N ASN A 174 -7.37 -4.77 -21.10
CA ASN A 174 -7.74 -5.77 -22.11
C ASN A 174 -8.62 -6.88 -21.51
N ALA A 175 -9.13 -7.77 -22.37
CA ALA A 175 -10.01 -8.87 -21.98
C ALA A 175 -9.36 -9.86 -20.96
N SER A 176 -8.03 -9.91 -20.90
CA SER A 176 -7.27 -10.73 -19.94
C SER A 176 -7.09 -10.04 -18.58
N GLY A 177 -7.65 -8.86 -18.36
CA GLY A 177 -7.51 -8.14 -17.10
C GLY A 177 -6.14 -7.46 -16.92
N LEU A 178 -5.39 -7.26 -18.01
CA LEU A 178 -4.08 -6.59 -18.04
C LEU A 178 -4.21 -5.21 -18.68
N ILE A 179 -3.23 -4.33 -18.46
CA ILE A 179 -3.16 -3.07 -19.20
C ILE A 179 -3.10 -3.31 -20.71
N ASP A 180 -3.88 -2.55 -21.46
CA ASP A 180 -3.89 -2.58 -22.92
C ASP A 180 -2.75 -1.70 -23.49
N LEU A 181 -1.70 -2.36 -23.98
CA LEU A 181 -0.53 -1.67 -24.56
C LEU A 181 -0.83 -1.04 -25.92
N GLU A 182 -1.79 -1.56 -26.68
CA GLU A 182 -2.21 -0.98 -27.95
C GLU A 182 -3.00 0.31 -27.70
N ASP A 183 -3.88 0.31 -26.69
CA ASP A 183 -4.57 1.51 -26.23
C ASP A 183 -3.60 2.58 -25.73
N LEU A 184 -2.56 2.19 -24.97
CA LEU A 184 -1.47 3.09 -24.57
C LEU A 184 -0.76 3.71 -25.78
N GLU A 185 -0.33 2.90 -26.76
CA GLU A 185 0.35 3.42 -27.95
C GLU A 185 -0.57 4.34 -28.77
N ARG A 186 -1.85 4.01 -28.88
CA ARG A 186 -2.85 4.83 -29.57
C ARG A 186 -3.06 6.18 -28.87
N LYS A 187 -3.31 6.18 -27.55
CA LYS A 187 -3.60 7.39 -26.76
C LYS A 187 -2.39 8.32 -26.65
N THR A 188 -1.18 7.78 -26.50
CA THR A 188 0.06 8.60 -26.42
C THR A 188 0.43 9.30 -27.74
N ARG A 189 -0.11 8.80 -28.86
CA ARG A 189 0.06 9.35 -30.21
C ARG A 189 -1.09 10.25 -30.66
N ASP A 190 -2.10 10.45 -29.83
CA ASP A 190 -3.26 11.26 -30.21
C ASP A 190 -2.82 12.70 -30.58
N PRO A 191 -3.12 13.17 -31.81
CA PRO A 191 -2.78 14.52 -32.24
C PRO A 191 -3.36 15.63 -31.34
N ALA A 192 -4.44 15.35 -30.60
CA ALA A 192 -5.00 16.28 -29.62
C ALA A 192 -4.01 16.62 -28.49
N PHE A 193 -2.99 15.79 -28.29
CA PHE A 193 -1.96 15.98 -27.27
C PHE A 193 -0.64 16.54 -27.82
N ALA A 194 -0.58 16.87 -29.11
CA ALA A 194 0.63 17.40 -29.74
C ALA A 194 1.11 18.72 -29.08
N GLY A 195 2.41 18.80 -28.79
CA GLY A 195 3.02 19.98 -28.18
C GLY A 195 2.69 20.22 -26.70
N ARG A 196 2.00 19.29 -26.04
CA ARG A 196 1.76 19.30 -24.59
C ARG A 196 2.81 18.42 -23.90
N LEU A 197 3.13 18.72 -22.64
CA LEU A 197 3.94 17.83 -21.81
C LEU A 197 3.15 16.53 -21.57
N LYS A 198 3.72 15.39 -21.92
CA LYS A 198 3.10 14.07 -21.75
C LYS A 198 3.82 13.27 -20.68
N ILE A 199 3.06 12.68 -19.77
CA ILE A 199 3.56 11.93 -18.63
C ILE A 199 2.82 10.60 -18.60
N GLY A 200 3.54 9.49 -18.43
CA GLY A 200 2.95 8.22 -18.03
C GLY A 200 3.29 7.93 -16.57
N SER A 201 2.29 7.70 -15.72
CA SER A 201 2.47 7.36 -14.31
C SER A 201 1.70 6.10 -13.97
N PHE A 202 2.39 4.95 -13.88
CA PHE A 202 1.76 3.64 -13.78
C PHE A 202 2.18 2.89 -12.51
N SER A 203 1.26 2.14 -11.90
CA SER A 203 1.61 1.17 -10.86
C SER A 203 2.43 0.04 -11.47
N ALA A 204 3.57 -0.30 -10.87
CA ALA A 204 4.39 -1.45 -11.26
C ALA A 204 3.72 -2.79 -10.94
N GLY A 205 2.73 -2.78 -10.05
CA GLY A 205 1.79 -3.88 -9.89
C GLY A 205 0.60 -3.50 -9.01
N SER A 206 -0.51 -4.20 -9.21
CA SER A 206 -1.76 -3.92 -8.49
C SER A 206 -1.64 -4.29 -7.00
N ASN A 207 -2.03 -3.38 -6.12
CA ASN A 207 -2.18 -3.68 -4.69
C ASN A 207 -3.44 -4.52 -4.38
N VAL A 208 -4.32 -4.72 -5.37
CA VAL A 208 -5.53 -5.53 -5.27
C VAL A 208 -5.25 -6.95 -5.72
N THR A 209 -4.81 -7.10 -6.96
CA THR A 209 -4.68 -8.41 -7.61
C THR A 209 -3.23 -8.88 -7.64
N GLY A 210 -2.25 -8.09 -7.23
CA GLY A 210 -0.84 -8.45 -7.38
C GLY A 210 -0.35 -8.55 -8.83
N ILE A 211 -1.20 -8.30 -9.83
CA ILE A 211 -0.82 -8.35 -11.25
C ILE A 211 0.35 -7.39 -11.46
N LYS A 212 1.44 -7.91 -12.05
CA LYS A 212 2.63 -7.15 -12.40
C LYS A 212 2.39 -6.42 -13.71
N THR A 213 2.78 -5.15 -13.73
CA THR A 213 2.75 -4.33 -14.94
C THR A 213 3.99 -4.61 -15.78
N PRO A 214 3.88 -4.71 -17.12
CA PRO A 214 5.03 -4.81 -18.02
C PRO A 214 5.75 -3.45 -18.13
N VAL A 215 6.47 -3.06 -17.07
CA VAL A 215 7.03 -1.72 -16.88
C VAL A 215 7.99 -1.32 -18.00
N TYR A 216 8.74 -2.26 -18.57
CA TYR A 216 9.72 -1.96 -19.62
C TYR A 216 9.07 -1.77 -20.99
N GLU A 217 8.00 -2.51 -21.27
CA GLU A 217 7.18 -2.34 -22.47
C GLU A 217 6.46 -0.99 -22.46
N ILE A 218 5.87 -0.61 -21.32
CA ILE A 218 5.26 0.71 -21.12
C ILE A 218 6.31 1.81 -21.27
N ALA A 219 7.47 1.70 -20.60
CA ALA A 219 8.53 2.69 -20.72
C ALA A 219 8.96 2.89 -22.17
N ARG A 220 9.11 1.79 -22.94
CA ARG A 220 9.46 1.85 -24.36
C ARG A 220 8.42 2.62 -25.19
N ILE A 221 7.13 2.34 -24.98
CA ILE A 221 6.04 3.04 -25.68
C ILE A 221 6.03 4.52 -25.32
N LEU A 222 6.16 4.85 -24.04
CA LEU A 222 6.19 6.23 -23.57
C LEU A 222 7.39 7.00 -24.14
N ARG A 223 8.60 6.43 -24.07
CA ARG A 223 9.83 7.03 -24.62
C ARG A 223 9.73 7.29 -26.11
N LYS A 224 9.23 6.32 -26.89
CA LYS A 224 9.00 6.45 -28.34
C LYS A 224 8.06 7.61 -28.68
N ASN A 225 7.17 7.98 -27.75
CA ASN A 225 6.18 9.03 -27.93
C ASN A 225 6.49 10.29 -27.09
N ASP A 226 7.76 10.55 -26.74
CA ASP A 226 8.24 11.73 -26.02
C ASP A 226 7.49 11.99 -24.69
N CYS A 227 7.11 10.92 -23.99
CA CYS A 227 6.50 11.00 -22.68
C CYS A 227 7.55 10.83 -21.56
N LEU A 228 7.32 11.51 -20.43
CA LEU A 228 8.01 11.20 -19.18
C LEU A 228 7.50 9.88 -18.60
N VAL A 229 8.36 9.10 -17.95
CA VAL A 229 8.10 7.73 -17.51
C VAL A 229 8.20 7.60 -16.00
N PHE A 230 7.06 7.50 -15.30
CA PHE A 230 6.98 7.36 -13.85
C PHE A 230 6.35 6.03 -13.44
N PHE A 231 6.86 5.41 -12.38
CA PHE A 231 6.31 4.17 -11.84
C PHE A 231 6.10 4.18 -10.32
N ASP A 232 4.91 3.76 -9.88
CA ASP A 232 4.60 3.44 -8.49
C ASP A 232 4.98 1.99 -8.17
N PHE A 233 6.06 1.80 -7.41
CA PHE A 233 6.47 0.49 -6.96
C PHE A 233 5.91 0.12 -5.59
N ALA A 234 5.09 0.95 -4.93
CA ALA A 234 4.70 0.75 -3.53
C ALA A 234 4.14 -0.64 -3.22
N ALA A 235 3.32 -1.24 -4.08
CA ALA A 235 2.73 -2.55 -3.82
C ALA A 235 3.70 -3.72 -3.97
N VAL A 236 4.70 -3.60 -4.85
CA VAL A 236 5.53 -4.73 -5.32
C VAL A 236 7.01 -4.59 -4.99
N ALA A 237 7.47 -3.39 -4.61
CA ALA A 237 8.85 -3.10 -4.23
C ALA A 237 9.45 -4.09 -3.21
N PRO A 238 8.71 -4.61 -2.22
CA PRO A 238 9.27 -5.61 -1.29
C PRO A 238 9.68 -6.93 -1.95
N TYR A 239 9.13 -7.24 -3.14
CA TYR A 239 9.18 -8.58 -3.73
C TYR A 239 9.93 -8.63 -5.07
N VAL A 240 9.86 -7.56 -5.87
CA VAL A 240 10.39 -7.56 -7.24
C VAL A 240 11.72 -6.80 -7.35
N LYS A 241 12.53 -7.13 -8.36
CA LYS A 241 13.69 -6.31 -8.73
C LYS A 241 13.20 -4.98 -9.30
N ILE A 242 13.84 -3.89 -8.90
CA ILE A 242 13.64 -2.57 -9.49
C ILE A 242 14.92 -2.22 -10.24
N ASP A 243 14.79 -1.96 -11.53
CA ASP A 243 15.91 -1.56 -12.36
C ASP A 243 15.43 -0.41 -13.25
N MET A 244 15.66 0.81 -12.75
CA MET A 244 15.15 2.04 -13.34
C MET A 244 16.01 2.55 -14.49
N ASN A 245 17.24 2.06 -14.62
CA ASN A 245 18.21 2.52 -15.62
C ASN A 245 18.70 1.36 -16.51
N ARG A 246 17.79 0.44 -16.87
CA ARG A 246 18.10 -0.78 -17.62
C ARG A 246 18.69 -0.52 -19.00
N SER A 247 18.11 0.40 -19.75
CA SER A 247 18.60 0.90 -21.04
C SER A 247 18.04 2.30 -21.31
N PRO A 248 18.60 3.09 -22.23
CA PRO A 248 18.06 4.41 -22.58
C PRO A 248 16.58 4.38 -22.97
N GLU A 249 16.16 3.38 -23.75
CA GLU A 249 14.80 3.23 -24.30
C GLU A 249 13.78 2.74 -23.27
N THR A 250 14.23 2.18 -22.16
CA THR A 250 13.35 1.67 -21.09
C THR A 250 13.70 2.27 -19.72
N SER A 251 14.45 3.36 -19.69
CA SER A 251 14.80 4.08 -18.46
C SER A 251 13.57 4.77 -17.88
N PHE A 252 13.48 4.86 -16.55
CA PHE A 252 12.40 5.53 -15.85
C PHE A 252 12.86 6.92 -15.43
N ASP A 253 12.00 7.93 -15.57
CA ASP A 253 12.30 9.29 -15.11
C ASP A 253 12.11 9.47 -13.62
N ALA A 254 11.16 8.75 -13.03
CA ALA A 254 10.94 8.74 -11.60
C ALA A 254 10.40 7.39 -11.14
N VAL A 255 10.86 6.95 -9.97
CA VAL A 255 10.32 5.81 -9.22
C VAL A 255 9.96 6.30 -7.83
N PHE A 256 8.77 5.93 -7.37
CA PHE A 256 8.34 6.16 -6.01
C PHE A 256 7.85 4.87 -5.37
N PHE A 257 8.15 4.69 -4.09
CA PHE A 257 7.74 3.49 -3.35
C PHE A 257 7.60 3.77 -1.85
N SER A 258 7.08 2.78 -1.13
CA SER A 258 6.78 2.85 0.29
C SER A 258 7.65 1.85 1.07
N PRO A 259 8.81 2.25 1.61
CA PRO A 259 9.66 1.35 2.38
C PRO A 259 8.95 0.71 3.59
N HIS A 260 7.88 1.30 4.14
CA HIS A 260 7.12 0.70 5.24
C HIS A 260 6.46 -0.63 4.88
N LYS A 261 6.34 -0.95 3.58
CA LYS A 261 5.83 -2.24 3.09
C LYS A 261 6.90 -3.33 3.03
N PHE A 262 8.17 -2.99 3.23
CA PHE A 262 9.25 -3.96 3.32
C PHE A 262 9.27 -4.60 4.71
N LEU A 263 9.79 -5.82 4.79
CA LEU A 263 10.12 -6.43 6.07
C LEU A 263 11.21 -5.60 6.78
N GLY A 264 10.94 -5.18 8.01
CA GLY A 264 11.78 -4.23 8.76
C GLY A 264 11.51 -2.76 8.44
N GLY A 265 10.58 -2.47 7.53
CA GLY A 265 10.27 -1.12 7.06
C GLY A 265 9.32 -0.25 7.91
N PRO A 266 8.47 -0.74 8.83
CA PRO A 266 7.58 0.15 9.58
C PRO A 266 8.31 1.32 10.27
N GLY A 267 7.81 2.55 10.09
CA GLY A 267 8.45 3.77 10.61
C GLY A 267 9.36 4.51 9.62
N THR A 268 9.49 4.03 8.38
CA THR A 268 10.26 4.71 7.32
C THR A 268 9.47 5.80 6.58
N THR A 269 10.20 6.69 5.92
CA THR A 269 9.71 7.75 5.03
C THR A 269 9.29 7.20 3.65
N GLY A 270 8.56 7.99 2.86
CA GLY A 270 8.37 7.75 1.43
C GLY A 270 9.63 8.10 0.62
N VAL A 271 9.89 7.37 -0.47
CA VAL A 271 11.09 7.58 -1.30
C VAL A 271 10.67 7.95 -2.72
N LEU A 272 11.24 9.05 -3.23
CA LEU A 272 11.27 9.46 -4.63
C LEU A 272 12.71 9.37 -5.14
N VAL A 273 12.95 8.63 -6.22
CA VAL A 273 14.21 8.70 -6.97
C VAL A 273 13.91 9.11 -8.40
N PHE A 274 14.57 10.15 -8.88
CA PHE A 274 14.21 10.80 -10.14
C PHE A 274 15.44 11.30 -10.91
N HIS A 275 15.31 11.42 -12.23
CA HIS A 275 16.36 11.91 -13.10
C HIS A 275 16.47 13.44 -13.02
N GLU A 276 17.69 13.99 -12.95
CA GLU A 276 17.94 15.43 -12.75
C GLU A 276 17.25 16.35 -13.76
N ARG A 277 16.97 15.84 -14.96
CA ARG A 277 16.23 16.55 -16.03
C ARG A 277 14.82 16.99 -15.63
N LEU A 278 14.22 16.36 -14.61
CA LEU A 278 12.90 16.75 -14.09
C LEU A 278 12.98 17.98 -13.18
N TYR A 279 14.18 18.39 -12.77
CA TYR A 279 14.35 19.41 -11.74
C TYR A 279 14.73 20.77 -12.31
N PRO A 280 13.88 21.80 -12.15
CA PRO A 280 14.15 23.14 -12.65
C PRO A 280 15.14 23.88 -11.73
N LYS A 281 16.44 23.67 -11.93
CA LYS A 281 17.54 24.24 -11.10
C LYS A 281 17.52 25.78 -10.94
N HIS A 282 16.82 26.50 -11.83
CA HIS A 282 16.70 27.96 -11.82
C HIS A 282 15.58 28.50 -10.91
N LEU A 283 14.73 27.63 -10.37
CA LEU A 283 13.65 27.99 -9.44
C LEU A 283 14.07 27.71 -7.98
N PRO A 284 13.42 28.37 -7.00
CA PRO A 284 13.49 27.95 -5.61
C PRO A 284 13.09 26.47 -5.43
N PRO A 285 13.60 25.77 -4.39
CA PRO A 285 13.16 24.42 -4.08
C PRO A 285 11.67 24.38 -3.74
N THR A 286 11.04 23.21 -3.84
CA THR A 286 9.60 23.07 -3.56
C THR A 286 9.24 23.40 -2.12
N LEU A 287 10.17 23.15 -1.20
CA LEU A 287 10.10 23.57 0.19
C LEU A 287 11.45 24.21 0.58
N SER A 288 11.46 25.52 0.79
CA SER A 288 12.62 26.26 1.27
C SER A 288 12.65 26.33 2.80
N GLY A 289 13.85 26.24 3.38
CA GLY A 289 14.05 26.38 4.82
C GLY A 289 15.54 26.33 5.19
N GLY A 290 15.83 26.24 6.49
CA GLY A 290 17.21 26.01 6.95
C GLY A 290 17.82 24.78 6.29
N GLY A 291 19.12 24.82 5.96
CA GLY A 291 19.81 23.73 5.26
C GLY A 291 19.62 23.69 3.74
N THR A 292 18.79 24.55 3.14
CA THR A 292 18.59 24.59 1.66
C THR A 292 19.39 25.67 0.94
N VAL A 293 20.13 26.49 1.68
CA VAL A 293 20.75 27.74 1.24
C VAL A 293 22.25 27.72 1.50
N ASP A 294 23.03 28.23 0.54
CA ASP A 294 24.47 28.48 0.72
C ASP A 294 24.72 29.88 1.30
N PHE A 295 23.79 30.83 1.07
CA PHE A 295 23.88 32.19 1.57
C PHE A 295 22.49 32.80 1.81
N VAL A 296 22.35 33.57 2.89
CA VAL A 296 21.14 34.35 3.22
C VAL A 296 21.56 35.67 3.87
N ASN A 297 20.95 36.77 3.45
CA ASN A 297 21.06 38.05 4.13
C ASN A 297 19.66 38.66 4.38
N MET A 298 19.60 39.94 4.73
CA MET A 298 18.34 40.64 5.06
C MET A 298 17.38 40.82 3.86
N HIS A 299 17.85 40.60 2.64
CA HIS A 299 17.14 40.95 1.40
C HIS A 299 17.12 39.84 0.35
N GLU A 300 18.08 38.93 0.37
CA GLU A 300 18.23 37.87 -0.63
C GLU A 300 18.77 36.56 -0.04
N GLN A 301 18.68 35.52 -0.85
CA GLN A 301 19.16 34.19 -0.55
C GLN A 301 19.64 33.48 -1.81
N GLU A 302 20.68 32.67 -1.66
CA GLU A 302 21.20 31.78 -2.68
C GLU A 302 20.98 30.33 -2.23
N TYR A 303 20.20 29.58 -3.01
CA TYR A 303 19.94 28.17 -2.73
C TYR A 303 21.11 27.29 -3.14
N THR A 304 21.37 26.25 -2.36
CA THR A 304 22.49 25.33 -2.60
C THR A 304 22.41 24.68 -3.99
N ARG A 305 23.55 24.35 -4.62
CA ARG A 305 23.54 23.76 -5.98
C ARG A 305 23.22 22.26 -5.98
N ASP A 306 23.40 21.60 -4.83
CA ASP A 306 23.09 20.18 -4.67
C ASP A 306 21.57 19.95 -4.66
N ILE A 307 21.05 19.15 -5.59
CA ILE A 307 19.61 18.93 -5.74
C ILE A 307 19.00 18.21 -4.53
N GLU A 308 19.72 17.25 -3.96
CA GLU A 308 19.22 16.44 -2.83
C GLU A 308 19.15 17.31 -1.57
N THR A 309 20.19 18.12 -1.31
CA THR A 309 20.22 19.06 -0.19
C THR A 309 19.16 20.15 -0.32
N ARG A 310 18.95 20.71 -1.52
CA ARG A 310 17.91 21.74 -1.79
C ARG A 310 16.50 21.30 -1.38
N GLU A 311 16.19 20.02 -1.49
CA GLU A 311 14.85 19.48 -1.29
C GLU A 311 14.64 18.85 0.11
N LYS A 312 15.63 19.01 1.00
CA LYS A 312 15.62 18.54 2.40
C LYS A 312 15.70 19.71 3.40
N PRO A 313 14.70 20.61 3.44
CA PRO A 313 14.70 21.70 4.40
C PRO A 313 14.57 21.19 5.84
N GLY A 314 15.27 21.85 6.75
CA GLY A 314 15.31 21.50 8.16
C GLY A 314 15.96 20.14 8.40
N THR A 315 15.56 19.46 9.47
CA THR A 315 16.01 18.11 9.75
C THR A 315 15.23 17.11 8.89
N PRO A 316 15.88 16.38 7.96
CA PRO A 316 15.21 15.37 7.16
C PRO A 316 14.82 14.15 8.01
N GLY A 317 14.13 13.19 7.42
CA GLY A 317 13.78 11.92 8.06
C GLY A 317 14.99 11.00 8.27
N ILE A 318 16.03 11.43 8.99
CA ILE A 318 17.34 10.76 9.10
C ILE A 318 17.20 9.27 9.44
N LEU A 319 16.64 8.95 10.61
CA LEU A 319 16.46 7.57 11.07
C LEU A 319 15.49 6.80 10.17
N GLN A 320 14.53 7.50 9.56
CA GLN A 320 13.56 6.91 8.64
C GLN A 320 14.23 6.46 7.34
N THR A 321 15.18 7.24 6.80
CA THR A 321 15.98 6.90 5.62
C THR A 321 16.93 5.76 5.91
N ILE A 322 17.64 5.82 7.04
CA ILE A 322 18.56 4.75 7.46
C ILE A 322 17.80 3.42 7.58
N LYS A 323 16.64 3.44 8.26
CA LYS A 323 15.80 2.25 8.39
C LYS A 323 15.29 1.73 7.04
N ALA A 324 14.98 2.62 6.09
CA ALA A 324 14.57 2.23 4.74
C ALA A 324 15.70 1.49 4.02
N ALA A 325 16.93 2.02 4.08
CA ALA A 325 18.10 1.37 3.49
C ALA A 325 18.35 -0.03 4.09
N LEU A 326 18.22 -0.19 5.41
CA LEU A 326 18.37 -1.49 6.09
C LEU A 326 17.30 -2.50 5.66
N ALA A 327 16.04 -2.08 5.51
CA ALA A 327 14.97 -2.94 5.03
C ALA A 327 15.21 -3.39 3.57
N LEU A 328 15.74 -2.51 2.72
CA LEU A 328 16.12 -2.82 1.34
C LEU A 328 17.30 -3.81 1.29
N GLN A 329 18.33 -3.60 2.11
CA GLN A 329 19.45 -4.53 2.22
C GLN A 329 19.02 -5.90 2.71
N LEU A 330 18.07 -5.97 3.66
CA LEU A 330 17.54 -7.24 4.12
C LEU A 330 16.89 -8.03 2.97
N LYS A 331 16.06 -7.38 2.15
CA LYS A 331 15.50 -7.99 0.93
C LYS A 331 16.58 -8.50 -0.01
N GLU A 332 17.62 -7.70 -0.28
CA GLU A 332 18.73 -8.10 -1.14
C GLU A 332 19.49 -9.32 -0.59
N ARG A 333 19.76 -9.33 0.71
CA ARG A 333 20.48 -10.43 1.39
C ARG A 333 19.68 -11.73 1.42
N LEU A 334 18.35 -11.64 1.49
CA LEU A 334 17.47 -12.81 1.37
C LEU A 334 17.40 -13.36 -0.07
N GLY A 335 17.77 -12.54 -1.06
CA GLY A 335 17.84 -12.88 -2.47
C GLY A 335 16.52 -12.66 -3.20
N ILE A 336 16.49 -11.72 -4.14
CA ILE A 336 15.27 -11.31 -4.86
C ILE A 336 14.71 -12.48 -5.70
N GLU A 337 15.59 -13.23 -6.37
CA GLU A 337 15.20 -14.40 -7.17
C GLU A 337 14.65 -15.54 -6.29
N ALA A 338 15.16 -15.68 -5.06
CA ALA A 338 14.66 -16.65 -4.10
C ALA A 338 13.27 -16.25 -3.58
N ILE A 339 13.08 -14.95 -3.29
CA ILE A 339 11.77 -14.37 -2.96
C ILE A 339 10.77 -14.62 -4.09
N GLU A 340 11.10 -14.25 -5.32
CA GLU A 340 10.21 -14.41 -6.47
C GLU A 340 9.82 -15.88 -6.69
N ARG A 341 10.78 -16.82 -6.62
CA ARG A 341 10.46 -18.26 -6.72
C ARG A 341 9.51 -18.72 -5.62
N LYS A 342 9.74 -18.29 -4.37
CA LYS A 342 8.93 -18.74 -3.24
C LYS A 342 7.51 -18.17 -3.29
N GLU A 343 7.36 -16.90 -3.62
CA GLU A 343 6.05 -16.28 -3.82
C GLU A 343 5.28 -16.92 -4.98
N LYS A 344 5.98 -17.21 -6.08
CA LYS A 344 5.40 -17.90 -7.25
C LYS A 344 4.91 -19.31 -6.90
N GLU A 345 5.66 -20.03 -6.08
CA GLU A 345 5.25 -21.34 -5.56
C GLU A 345 3.95 -21.22 -4.75
N TYR A 346 3.92 -20.31 -3.77
CA TYR A 346 2.76 -20.13 -2.91
C TYR A 346 1.51 -19.67 -3.66
N ILE A 347 1.63 -18.67 -4.54
CA ILE A 347 0.46 -18.15 -5.24
C ILE A 347 -0.13 -19.18 -6.20
N ARG A 348 0.71 -19.98 -6.87
CA ARG A 348 0.23 -21.08 -7.73
C ARG A 348 -0.58 -22.09 -6.94
N ARG A 349 0.00 -22.60 -5.84
CA ARG A 349 -0.65 -23.61 -4.98
C ARG A 349 -1.93 -23.09 -4.34
N ALA A 350 -1.95 -21.82 -3.91
CA ALA A 350 -3.13 -21.19 -3.32
C ALA A 350 -4.27 -21.04 -4.35
N ILE A 351 -3.96 -20.59 -5.56
CA ILE A 351 -4.94 -20.45 -6.63
C ILE A 351 -5.49 -21.82 -7.05
N GLU A 352 -4.62 -22.82 -7.22
CA GLU A 352 -5.03 -24.20 -7.53
C GLU A 352 -5.96 -24.76 -6.45
N PHE A 353 -5.61 -24.60 -5.17
CA PHE A 353 -6.44 -25.04 -4.06
C PHE A 353 -7.79 -24.32 -4.01
N PHE A 354 -7.81 -22.99 -4.09
CA PHE A 354 -9.06 -22.22 -4.03
C PHE A 354 -9.98 -22.47 -5.22
N ARG A 355 -9.46 -22.80 -6.40
CA ARG A 355 -10.28 -23.24 -7.54
C ARG A 355 -11.03 -24.55 -7.28
N THR A 356 -10.60 -25.37 -6.32
CA THR A 356 -11.33 -26.59 -5.94
C THR A 356 -12.55 -26.31 -5.05
N ILE A 357 -12.74 -25.07 -4.59
CA ILE A 357 -13.81 -24.66 -3.67
C ILE A 357 -14.75 -23.71 -4.43
N PRO A 358 -15.94 -24.18 -4.87
CA PRO A 358 -16.87 -23.39 -5.69
C PRO A 358 -17.31 -22.06 -5.06
N GLU A 359 -17.33 -22.00 -3.74
CA GLU A 359 -17.69 -20.82 -2.96
C GLU A 359 -16.62 -19.73 -2.99
N ILE A 360 -15.37 -20.04 -3.33
CA ILE A 360 -14.31 -19.03 -3.40
C ILE A 360 -14.23 -18.46 -4.81
N GLU A 361 -14.38 -17.15 -4.92
CA GLU A 361 -14.14 -16.42 -6.16
C GLU A 361 -12.88 -15.58 -6.04
N ILE A 362 -11.87 -15.89 -6.85
CA ILE A 362 -10.65 -15.08 -6.97
C ILE A 362 -10.97 -13.84 -7.78
N VAL A 363 -10.62 -12.67 -7.25
CA VAL A 363 -10.84 -11.37 -7.91
C VAL A 363 -9.68 -11.07 -8.88
N GLY A 364 -10.05 -10.67 -10.10
CA GLY A 364 -9.13 -10.35 -11.19
C GLY A 364 -8.56 -11.57 -11.92
N ASN A 365 -7.50 -11.37 -12.71
CA ASN A 365 -6.87 -12.46 -13.45
C ASN A 365 -6.24 -13.48 -12.46
N PRO A 366 -6.64 -14.76 -12.49
CA PRO A 366 -6.15 -15.79 -11.58
C PRO A 366 -4.91 -16.53 -12.12
N ASP A 367 -4.18 -15.99 -13.10
CA ASP A 367 -2.94 -16.56 -13.59
C ASP A 367 -1.80 -16.31 -12.58
N PRO A 368 -1.21 -17.36 -11.96
CA PRO A 368 -0.10 -17.20 -11.02
C PRO A 368 1.18 -16.66 -11.66
N GLU A 369 1.34 -16.75 -12.98
CA GLU A 369 2.54 -16.27 -13.69
C GLU A 369 2.62 -14.74 -13.78
N LEU A 370 1.45 -14.09 -13.71
CA LEU A 370 1.31 -12.65 -13.96
C LEU A 370 1.34 -11.81 -12.69
N ARG A 371 1.47 -12.42 -11.50
CA ARG A 371 1.24 -11.72 -10.23
C ARG A 371 2.28 -12.05 -9.16
N VAL A 372 2.48 -11.11 -8.24
CA VAL A 372 3.09 -11.40 -6.92
C VAL A 372 2.07 -12.13 -6.03
N ALA A 373 2.48 -12.62 -4.87
CA ALA A 373 1.64 -13.42 -3.97
C ALA A 373 0.56 -12.62 -3.20
N ILE A 374 -0.03 -11.61 -3.82
CA ILE A 374 -1.19 -10.84 -3.33
C ILE A 374 -2.45 -11.46 -3.93
N LEU A 375 -3.43 -11.77 -3.08
CA LEU A 375 -4.65 -12.43 -3.49
C LEU A 375 -5.87 -11.76 -2.87
N SER A 376 -6.76 -11.30 -3.76
CA SER A 376 -8.09 -10.81 -3.38
C SER A 376 -9.14 -11.85 -3.77
N PHE A 377 -10.12 -12.06 -2.89
CA PHE A 377 -11.16 -13.06 -3.08
C PHE A 377 -12.47 -12.63 -2.41
N ASN A 378 -13.57 -13.19 -2.92
CA ASN A 378 -14.89 -13.12 -2.34
C ASN A 378 -15.38 -14.53 -1.99
N ILE A 379 -16.28 -14.63 -1.01
CA ILE A 379 -16.87 -15.90 -0.59
C ILE A 379 -18.35 -15.88 -0.94
N LYS A 380 -18.78 -16.77 -1.83
CA LYS A 380 -20.18 -16.92 -2.22
C LYS A 380 -21.00 -17.51 -1.08
N ALA A 381 -22.23 -17.04 -0.94
CA ALA A 381 -23.23 -17.54 0.00
C ALA A 381 -24.60 -17.48 -0.68
N GLY A 382 -25.08 -18.62 -1.20
CA GLY A 382 -26.26 -18.67 -2.05
C GLY A 382 -26.04 -17.91 -3.37
N ASP A 383 -26.98 -17.02 -3.71
CA ASP A 383 -26.93 -16.19 -4.92
C ASP A 383 -26.14 -14.88 -4.75
N SER A 384 -25.34 -14.76 -3.68
CA SER A 384 -24.54 -13.58 -3.37
C SER A 384 -23.23 -13.95 -2.66
N TYR A 385 -22.63 -13.04 -1.89
CA TYR A 385 -21.35 -13.14 -1.22
C TYR A 385 -21.42 -12.68 0.24
N LEU A 386 -20.66 -13.34 1.11
CA LEU A 386 -20.40 -12.81 2.45
C LEU A 386 -19.69 -11.46 2.37
N HIS A 387 -20.10 -10.54 3.24
CA HIS A 387 -19.48 -9.23 3.35
C HIS A 387 -17.95 -9.38 3.60
N PRO A 388 -17.05 -8.71 2.85
CA PRO A 388 -15.61 -8.95 2.91
C PRO A 388 -15.02 -8.59 4.26
N ARG A 389 -15.53 -7.54 4.92
CA ARG A 389 -15.12 -7.23 6.31
C ARG A 389 -15.57 -8.31 7.30
N TYR A 390 -16.68 -9.00 7.03
CA TYR A 390 -17.12 -10.11 7.84
C TYR A 390 -16.21 -11.33 7.63
N VAL A 391 -15.86 -11.64 6.38
CA VAL A 391 -14.88 -12.69 6.05
C VAL A 391 -13.56 -12.46 6.80
N VAL A 392 -13.01 -11.24 6.73
CA VAL A 392 -11.78 -10.89 7.46
C VAL A 392 -11.96 -10.93 8.97
N LYS A 393 -13.14 -10.54 9.47
CA LYS A 393 -13.45 -10.61 10.90
C LYS A 393 -13.46 -12.06 11.41
N LEU A 394 -14.04 -13.00 10.63
CA LEU A 394 -13.98 -14.43 10.94
C LEU A 394 -12.56 -14.98 10.91
N LEU A 395 -11.76 -14.61 9.89
CA LEU A 395 -10.34 -15.00 9.82
C LEU A 395 -9.55 -14.53 11.05
N ASN A 396 -9.81 -13.30 11.51
CA ASN A 396 -9.21 -12.76 12.72
C ASN A 396 -9.68 -13.51 13.98
N ASP A 397 -10.98 -13.59 14.19
CA ASP A 397 -11.57 -14.04 15.46
C ASP A 397 -11.41 -15.55 15.66
N LEU A 398 -11.56 -16.36 14.60
CA LEU A 398 -11.47 -17.81 14.71
C LEU A 398 -10.02 -18.32 14.61
N PHE A 399 -9.17 -17.63 13.86
CA PHE A 399 -7.87 -18.17 13.45
C PHE A 399 -6.68 -17.26 13.77
N GLY A 400 -6.90 -16.04 14.24
CA GLY A 400 -5.82 -15.08 14.47
C GLY A 400 -5.20 -14.50 13.20
N ILE A 401 -5.80 -14.76 12.03
CA ILE A 401 -5.27 -14.37 10.73
C ILE A 401 -5.59 -12.90 10.45
N GLN A 402 -4.54 -12.09 10.28
CA GLN A 402 -4.64 -10.68 9.98
C GLN A 402 -4.67 -10.48 8.47
N ALA A 403 -5.85 -10.20 7.93
CA ALA A 403 -6.10 -9.89 6.52
C ALA A 403 -6.73 -8.50 6.38
N ARG A 404 -7.02 -8.05 5.15
CA ARG A 404 -7.65 -6.76 4.89
C ARG A 404 -8.92 -6.90 4.06
N ALA A 405 -9.89 -6.03 4.28
CA ALA A 405 -11.11 -5.97 3.47
C ALA A 405 -11.40 -4.55 2.94
N GLY A 406 -12.13 -4.50 1.82
CA GLY A 406 -12.61 -3.27 1.18
C GLY A 406 -11.98 -2.99 -0.18
N CYS A 407 -12.32 -1.86 -0.79
CA CYS A 407 -11.87 -1.48 -2.14
C CYS A 407 -10.37 -1.12 -2.27
N SER A 408 -9.58 -1.31 -1.21
CA SER A 408 -8.11 -1.18 -1.17
C SER A 408 -7.56 0.10 -1.83
N CYS A 409 -8.29 1.22 -1.73
CA CYS A 409 -7.92 2.49 -2.36
C CYS A 409 -7.70 2.39 -3.88
N ALA A 410 -8.45 1.52 -4.56
CA ALA A 410 -8.42 1.33 -6.01
C ALA A 410 -9.87 1.35 -6.54
N GLY A 411 -10.57 2.45 -6.29
CA GLY A 411 -12.01 2.60 -6.51
C GLY A 411 -12.47 2.24 -7.93
N PRO A 412 -11.95 2.89 -8.98
CA PRO A 412 -12.34 2.57 -10.37
C PRO A 412 -12.07 1.12 -10.74
N TYR A 413 -10.91 0.58 -10.34
CA TYR A 413 -10.58 -0.82 -10.60
C TYR A 413 -11.54 -1.77 -9.88
N GLY A 414 -11.90 -1.45 -8.63
CA GLY A 414 -12.89 -2.19 -7.87
C GLY A 414 -14.27 -2.20 -8.54
N HIS A 415 -14.68 -1.10 -9.17
CA HIS A 415 -15.93 -1.07 -9.94
C HIS A 415 -15.89 -2.03 -11.13
N ARG A 416 -14.77 -2.08 -11.87
CA ARG A 416 -14.61 -3.05 -12.98
C ARG A 416 -14.63 -4.50 -12.50
N LEU A 417 -13.83 -4.78 -11.45
CA LEU A 417 -13.66 -6.13 -10.90
C LEU A 417 -14.95 -6.69 -10.30
N LEU A 418 -15.78 -5.81 -9.74
CA LEU A 418 -17.08 -6.14 -9.16
C LEU A 418 -18.23 -5.75 -10.08
N HIS A 419 -18.00 -5.61 -11.40
CA HIS A 419 -18.99 -5.20 -12.42
C HIS A 419 -20.05 -4.19 -11.94
N ILE A 420 -19.61 -3.16 -11.21
CA ILE A 420 -20.45 -2.06 -10.73
C ILE A 420 -20.48 -1.00 -11.84
N ASP A 421 -21.63 -0.87 -12.49
CA ASP A 421 -21.85 0.19 -13.48
C ASP A 421 -22.02 1.58 -12.83
N THR A 422 -22.08 2.62 -13.66
CA THR A 422 -22.23 4.00 -13.20
C THR A 422 -23.51 4.21 -12.40
N LYS A 423 -24.61 3.56 -12.76
CA LYS A 423 -25.88 3.71 -12.06
C LYS A 423 -25.75 3.17 -10.63
N LYS A 424 -25.21 1.96 -10.48
CA LYS A 424 -24.99 1.32 -9.18
C LYS A 424 -23.95 2.06 -8.34
N SER A 425 -22.91 2.59 -8.97
CA SER A 425 -21.92 3.46 -8.32
C SER A 425 -22.57 4.70 -7.70
N LEU A 426 -23.50 5.33 -8.42
CA LEU A 426 -24.23 6.51 -7.92
C LEU A 426 -25.20 6.17 -6.79
N GLU A 427 -25.86 5.00 -6.84
CA GLU A 427 -26.67 4.50 -5.71
C GLU A 427 -25.81 4.31 -4.44
N PHE A 428 -24.60 3.73 -4.59
CA PHE A 428 -23.67 3.62 -3.47
C PHE A 428 -23.22 4.98 -2.96
N LYS A 429 -22.93 5.93 -3.85
CA LYS A 429 -22.55 7.30 -3.47
C LYS A 429 -23.63 7.94 -2.61
N GLU A 430 -24.91 7.86 -3.01
CA GLU A 430 -26.02 8.47 -2.28
C GLU A 430 -26.13 7.92 -0.86
N LYS A 431 -26.14 6.59 -0.72
CA LYS A 431 -26.20 5.91 0.58
C LYS A 431 -24.99 6.20 1.47
N ILE A 432 -23.78 6.22 0.89
CA ILE A 432 -22.55 6.57 1.61
C ILE A 432 -22.62 8.00 2.14
N LEU A 433 -23.12 8.95 1.35
CA LEU A 433 -23.28 10.35 1.76
C LEU A 433 -24.38 10.54 2.82
N GLN A 434 -25.33 9.61 2.92
CA GLN A 434 -26.32 9.54 3.99
C GLN A 434 -25.77 8.88 5.28
N GLY A 435 -24.50 8.47 5.29
CA GLY A 435 -23.83 7.90 6.45
C GLY A 435 -23.78 6.37 6.47
N GLU A 436 -24.32 5.67 5.46
CA GLU A 436 -24.30 4.20 5.37
C GLU A 436 -22.94 3.68 4.83
N MET A 437 -21.84 3.89 5.55
CA MET A 437 -20.50 3.50 5.05
C MET A 437 -20.33 1.99 4.88
N GLY A 438 -21.18 1.20 5.52
CA GLY A 438 -21.16 -0.25 5.47
C GLY A 438 -21.49 -0.86 4.12
N ILE A 439 -22.12 -0.11 3.21
CA ILE A 439 -22.46 -0.60 1.87
C ILE A 439 -21.28 -0.54 0.88
N LYS A 440 -20.09 -0.11 1.33
CA LYS A 440 -18.91 0.02 0.47
C LYS A 440 -18.49 -1.35 -0.10
N PRO A 441 -18.39 -1.49 -1.42
CA PRO A 441 -17.97 -2.72 -2.05
C PRO A 441 -16.49 -3.03 -1.84
N GLY A 442 -16.13 -4.30 -2.02
CA GLY A 442 -14.76 -4.75 -1.91
C GLY A 442 -14.64 -6.26 -1.89
N TRP A 443 -13.50 -6.71 -1.38
CA TRP A 443 -13.10 -8.10 -1.28
C TRP A 443 -12.32 -8.31 0.01
N ALA A 444 -12.14 -9.57 0.40
CA ALA A 444 -11.09 -9.94 1.35
C ALA A 444 -9.77 -10.03 0.58
N ARG A 445 -8.68 -9.59 1.19
CA ARG A 445 -7.33 -9.64 0.64
C ARG A 445 -6.35 -10.15 1.68
N LEU A 446 -5.50 -11.05 1.23
CA LEU A 446 -4.32 -11.50 1.96
C LEU A 446 -3.12 -11.58 1.02
N ASN A 447 -1.94 -11.81 1.56
CA ASN A 447 -0.77 -12.15 0.78
C ASN A 447 0.01 -13.31 1.41
N PHE A 448 0.61 -14.14 0.56
CA PHE A 448 1.48 -15.24 1.00
C PHE A 448 2.92 -14.78 1.03
N HIS A 449 3.33 -14.20 2.15
CA HIS A 449 4.68 -13.67 2.32
C HIS A 449 5.73 -14.79 2.19
N PHE A 450 6.83 -14.51 1.49
CA PHE A 450 7.88 -15.49 1.20
C PHE A 450 8.47 -16.15 2.47
N LEU A 451 8.46 -15.48 3.62
CA LEU A 451 8.91 -16.06 4.89
C LEU A 451 7.91 -16.99 5.59
N PHE A 452 6.68 -17.20 5.11
CA PHE A 452 5.81 -18.19 5.74
C PHE A 452 6.43 -19.58 5.72
N THR A 453 6.20 -20.36 6.78
CA THR A 453 6.46 -21.80 6.76
C THR A 453 5.35 -22.55 6.02
N GLU A 454 5.60 -23.81 5.68
CA GLU A 454 4.61 -24.66 5.01
C GLU A 454 3.34 -24.82 5.87
N GLU A 455 3.49 -24.95 7.19
CA GLU A 455 2.37 -25.06 8.13
C GLU A 455 1.55 -23.75 8.20
N GLU A 456 2.21 -22.59 8.25
CA GLU A 456 1.54 -21.28 8.19
C GLU A 456 0.77 -21.10 6.87
N PHE A 457 1.39 -21.47 5.76
CA PHE A 457 0.78 -21.40 4.44
C PHE A 457 -0.48 -22.26 4.36
N ARG A 458 -0.41 -23.54 4.76
CA ARG A 458 -1.55 -24.46 4.77
C ARG A 458 -2.65 -23.99 5.71
N PHE A 459 -2.30 -23.57 6.91
CA PHE A 459 -3.25 -23.05 7.89
C PHE A 459 -4.09 -21.89 7.32
N ILE A 460 -3.46 -20.96 6.60
CA ILE A 460 -4.18 -19.85 5.95
C ILE A 460 -5.14 -20.37 4.86
N LEU A 461 -4.70 -21.34 4.05
CA LEU A 461 -5.57 -21.94 3.02
C LEU A 461 -6.79 -22.63 3.65
N ASP A 462 -6.56 -23.45 4.67
CA ASP A 462 -7.60 -24.22 5.36
C ASP A 462 -8.58 -23.31 6.11
N ALA A 463 -8.10 -22.22 6.72
CA ALA A 463 -8.94 -21.23 7.36
C ALA A 463 -9.85 -20.49 6.36
N VAL A 464 -9.33 -20.12 5.18
CA VAL A 464 -10.16 -19.53 4.12
C VAL A 464 -11.18 -20.53 3.60
N ALA A 465 -10.77 -21.79 3.39
CA ALA A 465 -11.67 -22.89 3.01
C ALA A 465 -12.78 -23.12 4.06
N PHE A 466 -12.44 -23.05 5.34
CA PHE A 466 -13.40 -23.13 6.43
C PHE A 466 -14.42 -21.99 6.35
N VAL A 467 -13.96 -20.74 6.21
CA VAL A 467 -14.86 -19.57 6.10
C VAL A 467 -15.75 -19.69 4.86
N ALA A 468 -15.23 -20.24 3.76
CA ALA A 468 -16.01 -20.51 2.56
C ALA A 468 -17.16 -21.49 2.82
N ARG A 469 -16.92 -22.55 3.59
CA ARG A 469 -17.89 -23.63 3.84
C ARG A 469 -18.87 -23.33 4.99
N TYR A 470 -18.39 -22.65 6.03
CA TYR A 470 -19.14 -22.48 7.28
C TYR A 470 -19.42 -21.02 7.65
N GLY A 471 -18.81 -20.04 7.00
CA GLY A 471 -18.87 -18.64 7.41
C GLY A 471 -20.29 -18.09 7.57
N VAL A 472 -21.24 -18.52 6.72
CA VAL A 472 -22.65 -18.13 6.82
C VAL A 472 -23.29 -18.52 8.16
N TYR A 473 -22.91 -19.65 8.75
CA TYR A 473 -23.51 -20.15 9.99
C TYR A 473 -23.06 -19.38 11.23
N PHE A 474 -21.98 -18.60 11.11
CA PHE A 474 -21.48 -17.76 12.21
C PHE A 474 -22.19 -16.41 12.28
N LEU A 475 -22.98 -16.01 11.27
CA LEU A 475 -23.61 -14.69 11.22
C LEU A 475 -24.43 -14.34 12.47
N PRO A 476 -25.23 -15.24 13.06
CA PRO A 476 -26.00 -14.94 14.28
C PRO A 476 -25.14 -14.51 15.48
N LEU A 477 -23.86 -14.85 15.50
CA LEU A 477 -22.93 -14.49 16.58
C LEU A 477 -22.40 -13.07 16.47
N TYR A 478 -22.65 -12.40 15.34
CA TYR A 478 -22.12 -11.07 15.05
C TYR A 478 -23.23 -10.04 14.92
N ARG A 479 -22.85 -8.78 15.10
CA ARG A 479 -23.64 -7.59 14.77
C ARG A 479 -22.89 -6.77 13.72
N PHE A 480 -23.65 -6.20 12.80
CA PHE A 480 -23.13 -5.27 11.81
C PHE A 480 -23.56 -3.84 12.13
N ASP A 481 -22.60 -2.92 12.05
CA ASP A 481 -22.84 -1.50 12.10
C ASP A 481 -22.86 -0.92 10.69
N LEU A 482 -24.03 -0.51 10.21
CA LEU A 482 -24.21 0.08 8.88
C LEU A 482 -23.50 1.42 8.71
N ALA A 483 -23.34 2.19 9.79
CA ALA A 483 -22.73 3.51 9.74
C ALA A 483 -21.21 3.44 9.55
N THR A 484 -20.57 2.42 10.12
CA THR A 484 -19.10 2.24 10.04
C THR A 484 -18.68 1.13 9.08
N GLY A 485 -19.58 0.17 8.83
CA GLY A 485 -19.32 -1.09 8.13
C GLY A 485 -18.58 -2.12 8.97
N ASN A 486 -18.53 -1.95 10.29
CA ASN A 486 -17.81 -2.85 11.19
C ASN A 486 -18.65 -4.06 11.57
N TRP A 487 -17.98 -5.19 11.72
CA TRP A 487 -18.55 -6.43 12.27
C TRP A 487 -17.95 -6.69 13.64
N THR A 488 -18.79 -6.91 14.63
CA THR A 488 -18.38 -7.20 16.02
C THR A 488 -19.14 -8.41 16.53
N ALA A 489 -18.49 -9.27 17.32
CA ALA A 489 -19.21 -10.36 17.99
C ALA A 489 -20.14 -9.75 19.05
N ARG A 490 -21.36 -10.27 19.20
CA ARG A 490 -22.43 -9.61 19.96
C ARG A 490 -22.09 -9.41 21.45
N ASP A 491 -21.44 -10.40 22.05
CA ASP A 491 -21.12 -10.44 23.48
C ASP A 491 -19.62 -10.27 23.75
N TRP A 492 -18.92 -9.53 22.87
CA TRP A 492 -17.49 -9.33 22.98
C TRP A 492 -17.07 -7.90 22.68
N GLU A 493 -16.24 -7.35 23.56
CA GLU A 493 -15.55 -6.08 23.36
C GLU A 493 -14.05 -6.30 23.42
N TYR A 494 -13.33 -5.67 22.48
CA TYR A 494 -11.88 -5.79 22.44
C TYR A 494 -11.26 -4.91 23.53
N PRO A 495 -10.40 -5.44 24.40
CA PRO A 495 -9.74 -4.64 25.42
C PRO A 495 -8.73 -3.68 24.77
N LEU A 496 -8.97 -2.37 24.87
CA LEU A 496 -8.00 -1.36 24.44
C LEU A 496 -6.95 -1.16 25.54
N PRO A 497 -5.65 -1.23 25.22
CA PRO A 497 -4.62 -0.94 26.22
C PRO A 497 -4.59 0.56 26.53
N PRO A 498 -4.04 0.96 27.68
CA PRO A 498 -3.76 2.35 27.91
C PRO A 498 -2.67 2.85 26.93
N PHE A 499 -2.79 4.10 26.49
CA PHE A 499 -1.85 4.77 25.59
C PHE A 499 -1.28 6.01 26.28
N GLY A 500 0.03 6.24 26.14
CA GLY A 500 0.70 7.41 26.70
C GLY A 500 2.03 7.05 27.35
N ILE A 501 2.70 8.05 27.92
CA ILE A 501 3.93 7.85 28.68
C ILE A 501 3.66 7.30 30.08
N ASP A 502 2.52 7.65 30.68
CA ASP A 502 2.18 7.25 32.05
C ASP A 502 2.14 5.71 32.22
N PRO A 503 1.51 4.92 31.34
CA PRO A 503 1.56 3.46 31.46
C PRO A 503 2.97 2.88 31.36
N ILE A 504 3.89 3.54 30.66
CA ILE A 504 5.30 3.13 30.56
C ILE A 504 6.02 3.47 31.86
N LEU A 505 5.76 4.64 32.45
CA LEU A 505 6.42 5.07 33.68
C LEU A 505 5.90 4.34 34.92
N SER A 506 4.58 4.13 35.02
CA SER A 506 3.97 3.35 36.11
C SER A 506 4.49 1.92 36.18
N SER A 507 4.97 1.41 35.04
CA SER A 507 5.55 0.08 34.92
C SER A 507 7.00 0.00 35.44
N LEU A 508 7.67 1.12 35.71
CA LEU A 508 9.02 1.12 36.26
C LEU A 508 9.03 0.87 37.78
N ASP A 509 7.94 1.20 38.47
CA ASP A 509 7.80 1.03 39.93
C ASP A 509 7.57 -0.44 40.34
N GLU A 510 7.15 -1.31 39.41
CA GLU A 510 6.83 -2.72 39.67
C GLU A 510 8.00 -3.71 39.41
N GLN A 511 9.24 -3.24 39.16
CA GLN A 511 10.42 -4.06 38.77
C GLN A 511 10.27 -4.91 37.48
N GLU A 512 9.09 -4.93 36.87
CA GLU A 512 8.84 -5.37 35.51
C GLU A 512 8.08 -4.26 34.81
N ILE A 513 8.44 -3.93 33.57
CA ILE A 513 7.66 -3.05 32.69
C ILE A 513 6.29 -3.72 32.45
N ALA A 514 5.39 -3.64 33.42
CA ALA A 514 3.96 -3.89 33.37
C ALA A 514 3.24 -2.92 32.41
N THR A 515 3.59 -2.97 31.13
CA THR A 515 2.55 -2.74 30.12
C THR A 515 1.75 -4.04 30.09
N PRO A 516 0.41 -4.07 30.28
CA PRO A 516 -0.33 -5.30 30.06
C PRO A 516 -0.08 -5.69 28.60
N PRO A 517 0.59 -6.82 28.32
CA PRO A 517 0.93 -7.14 26.95
C PRO A 517 -0.39 -7.50 26.26
N LEU A 518 -0.90 -6.59 25.41
CA LEU A 518 -1.96 -6.90 24.44
C LEU A 518 -1.67 -8.19 23.70
N SER A 519 -0.36 -8.47 23.56
CA SER A 519 0.11 -9.76 23.20
C SER A 519 1.26 -10.26 24.04
N GLN A 520 1.06 -11.41 24.67
CA GLN A 520 2.15 -12.19 25.25
C GLN A 520 2.90 -12.87 24.11
N GLU A 521 4.07 -12.34 23.76
CA GLU A 521 4.98 -13.08 22.89
C GLU A 521 5.55 -14.26 23.66
N ARG A 522 5.47 -15.44 23.05
CA ARG A 522 6.05 -16.68 23.59
C ARG A 522 7.23 -17.13 22.73
N ASN A 523 8.17 -17.86 23.32
CA ASN A 523 9.16 -18.58 22.53
C ASN A 523 8.55 -19.90 22.07
N LEU A 524 7.92 -19.87 20.89
CA LEU A 524 7.33 -21.05 20.26
C LEU A 524 8.25 -21.63 19.19
N THR A 525 8.39 -22.94 19.21
CA THR A 525 8.90 -23.74 18.09
C THR A 525 7.89 -23.81 16.94
N GLU A 526 8.32 -24.19 15.75
CA GLU A 526 7.41 -24.36 14.61
C GLU A 526 6.38 -25.47 14.84
N GLU A 527 6.72 -26.54 15.60
CA GLU A 527 5.77 -27.61 15.95
C GLU A 527 4.69 -27.12 16.92
N GLU A 528 5.06 -26.30 17.91
CA GLU A 528 4.09 -25.70 18.83
C GLU A 528 3.13 -24.77 18.07
N ARG A 529 3.63 -23.98 17.11
CA ARG A 529 2.79 -23.14 16.23
C ARG A 529 1.82 -24.02 15.43
N ALA A 530 2.32 -25.07 14.79
CA ALA A 530 1.51 -26.00 14.02
C ALA A 530 0.44 -26.69 14.88
N SER A 531 0.75 -27.00 16.14
CA SER A 531 -0.21 -27.54 17.11
C SER A 531 -1.36 -26.56 17.37
N TYR A 532 -1.07 -25.27 17.61
CA TYR A 532 -2.12 -24.25 17.75
C TYR A 532 -2.96 -24.11 16.48
N TYR A 533 -2.36 -24.16 15.30
CA TYR A 533 -3.09 -24.09 14.03
C TYR A 533 -4.07 -25.25 13.85
N ARG A 534 -3.64 -26.48 14.15
CA ARG A 534 -4.54 -27.65 14.14
C ARG A 534 -5.67 -27.51 15.14
N GLN A 535 -5.35 -27.09 16.37
CA GLN A 535 -6.36 -26.86 17.40
C GLN A 535 -7.42 -25.83 16.96
N TYR A 536 -7.01 -24.69 16.38
CA TYR A 536 -7.95 -23.66 15.92
C TYR A 536 -8.86 -24.17 14.80
N LEU A 537 -8.33 -24.97 13.88
CA LEU A 537 -9.11 -25.61 12.81
C LEU A 537 -10.12 -26.61 13.37
N GLU A 538 -9.71 -27.46 14.33
CA GLU A 538 -10.58 -28.44 14.98
C GLU A 538 -11.71 -27.78 15.79
N GLU A 539 -11.38 -26.75 16.58
CA GLU A 539 -12.36 -25.95 17.33
C GLU A 539 -13.37 -25.29 16.38
N ALA A 540 -12.88 -24.64 15.32
CA ALA A 540 -13.72 -23.99 14.33
C ALA A 540 -14.62 -25.01 13.61
N GLN A 541 -14.08 -26.16 13.22
CA GLN A 541 -14.83 -27.24 12.57
C GLN A 541 -15.96 -27.75 13.45
N LYS A 542 -15.67 -28.08 14.71
CA LYS A 542 -16.69 -28.54 15.66
C LYS A 542 -17.81 -27.50 15.81
N ARG A 543 -17.44 -26.24 16.03
CA ARG A 543 -18.41 -25.14 16.18
C ARG A 543 -19.21 -24.89 14.91
N GLY A 544 -18.57 -24.98 13.76
CA GLY A 544 -19.20 -24.81 12.45
C GLY A 544 -20.29 -25.86 12.21
N GLU A 545 -20.05 -27.13 12.58
CA GLU A 545 -21.07 -28.18 12.50
C GLU A 545 -22.23 -27.97 13.47
N GLU A 546 -21.96 -27.57 14.71
CA GLU A 546 -22.98 -27.24 15.71
C GLU A 546 -23.90 -26.09 15.23
N LEU A 547 -23.30 -25.02 14.70
CA LEU A 547 -24.02 -23.87 14.18
C LEU A 547 -24.82 -24.25 12.93
N LYS A 548 -24.22 -25.02 12.00
CA LYS A 548 -24.89 -25.51 10.80
C LYS A 548 -26.13 -26.34 11.12
N ALA A 549 -26.05 -27.23 12.12
CA ALA A 549 -27.17 -28.07 12.52
C ALA A 549 -28.35 -27.29 13.11
N SER A 550 -28.09 -26.11 13.68
CA SER A 550 -29.10 -25.24 14.31
C SER A 550 -29.44 -24.00 13.48
N PHE A 551 -28.83 -23.83 12.31
CA PHE A 551 -28.96 -22.62 11.51
C PHE A 551 -30.33 -22.52 10.85
N SER A 552 -30.95 -21.36 10.99
CA SER A 552 -32.14 -20.99 10.25
C SER A 552 -31.95 -19.59 9.68
N LEU A 553 -32.21 -19.39 8.39
CA LEU A 553 -32.23 -18.06 7.79
C LEU A 553 -33.19 -17.11 8.53
N ALA A 554 -34.24 -17.64 9.15
CA ALA A 554 -35.20 -16.89 9.94
C ALA A 554 -34.61 -16.29 11.24
N SER A 555 -33.41 -16.69 11.67
CA SER A 555 -32.75 -16.15 12.87
C SER A 555 -31.92 -14.89 12.60
N LEU A 556 -31.60 -14.60 11.34
CA LEU A 556 -30.80 -13.42 10.97
C LEU A 556 -31.66 -12.16 11.04
N SER A 557 -31.08 -11.03 11.45
CA SER A 557 -31.75 -9.72 11.38
C SER A 557 -31.90 -9.25 9.93
N THR A 558 -32.84 -8.33 9.67
CA THR A 558 -33.07 -7.76 8.32
C THR A 558 -31.78 -7.22 7.72
N THR A 559 -31.01 -6.41 8.48
CA THR A 559 -29.75 -5.86 8.00
C THR A 559 -28.72 -6.93 7.63
N GLU A 560 -28.56 -7.99 8.41
CA GLU A 560 -27.65 -9.10 8.07
C GLU A 560 -28.13 -9.86 6.82
N ARG A 561 -29.44 -10.12 6.73
CA ARG A 561 -30.06 -10.77 5.56
C ARG A 561 -30.02 -9.94 4.32
N ASP A 562 -30.03 -8.62 4.44
CA ASP A 562 -29.93 -7.69 3.33
C ASP A 562 -28.46 -7.56 2.91
N LEU A 563 -27.52 -7.62 3.84
CA LEU A 563 -26.08 -7.50 3.52
C LEU A 563 -25.40 -8.78 3.06
N ILE A 564 -25.98 -9.96 3.31
CA ILE A 564 -25.62 -11.19 2.59
C ILE A 564 -25.78 -11.01 1.06
N PRO A 565 -26.91 -10.47 0.54
CA PRO A 565 -27.12 -10.16 -0.87
C PRO A 565 -26.44 -8.87 -1.37
N PHE A 566 -26.19 -7.88 -0.51
CA PHE A 566 -25.68 -6.58 -0.95
C PHE A 566 -24.16 -6.45 -0.90
N LEU A 567 -23.44 -7.18 -1.75
CA LEU A 567 -22.20 -6.62 -2.29
C LEU A 567 -21.91 -6.92 -3.75
N TYR A 568 -22.50 -7.97 -4.32
CA TYR A 568 -22.36 -8.24 -5.73
C TYR A 568 -23.31 -9.38 -6.12
N CYS A 569 -24.38 -9.12 -6.88
CA CYS A 569 -24.94 -10.18 -7.71
C CYS A 569 -24.35 -9.90 -9.09
N PRO A 570 -23.36 -10.68 -9.56
CA PRO A 570 -22.84 -10.48 -10.90
C PRO A 570 -24.06 -10.67 -11.81
N LEU A 571 -24.38 -9.67 -12.63
CA LEU A 571 -25.27 -9.92 -13.76
C LEU A 571 -24.74 -11.19 -14.44
N LYS A 572 -25.60 -12.20 -14.64
CA LYS A 572 -25.22 -13.45 -15.30
C LYS A 572 -24.46 -13.08 -16.58
N ARG A 573 -23.24 -13.60 -16.73
CA ARG A 573 -22.42 -13.43 -17.93
C ARG A 573 -23.17 -13.84 -19.19
#